data_AF-A0A4U8Q157-F1
#
_entry.id   AF-A0A4U8Q157-F1
#
_cell.length_a   1.000
_cell.length_b   1.000
_cell.length_c   1.000
_cell.angle_alpha   90.00
_cell.angle_beta   90.00
_cell.angle_gamma   90.00
#
_symmetry.space_group_name_H-M   'P 1'
#
loop_
_entity.id
_entity.type
_entity.pdbx_description
1 polymer ?
#
loop_
_entity_poly.entity_id
_entity_poly.type
_entity_poly.pdbx_seq_one_letter_code
_entity_poly.pdbx_strand_id
1 'polypeptide(L)'
;MIAKKPSILICGNQPDRDLLREICAGIEEEGVLYEVLELESADLDELAYEAASESILGAGIGIIGSRAAMQMRGLHKGQNVFEVNRPSFAQCRSLGANSARAIKRVAFKKVYDV
;
A
#
# COMPACT_ATOMS: atom_id res chain seq x y z
N MET A 1 14.61 -23.52 4.94
CA MET A 1 13.74 -22.31 4.92
C MET A 1 13.77 -21.76 3.51
N ILE A 2 12.62 -21.68 2.84
CA ILE A 2 12.52 -20.93 1.59
C ILE A 2 12.48 -19.45 2.01
N ALA A 3 13.52 -18.68 1.65
CA ALA A 3 13.53 -17.25 1.90
C ALA A 3 12.42 -16.61 1.05
N LYS A 4 11.35 -16.11 1.70
CA LYS A 4 10.35 -15.28 1.03
C LYS A 4 11.06 -14.04 0.47
N LYS A 5 10.77 -13.69 -0.78
CA LYS A 5 11.34 -12.49 -1.39
C LYS A 5 10.86 -11.26 -0.61
N PRO A 6 11.71 -10.26 -0.38
CA PRO A 6 11.27 -9.03 0.27
C PRO A 6 10.32 -8.27 -0.66
N SER A 7 9.03 -8.27 -0.32
CA SER A 7 7.94 -7.68 -1.09
C SER A 7 7.08 -6.76 -0.21
N ILE A 8 6.54 -5.70 -0.79
CA ILE A 8 5.46 -4.90 -0.17
C ILE A 8 4.17 -5.69 -0.28
N LEU A 9 3.40 -5.79 0.81
CA LEU A 9 2.11 -6.47 0.78
C LEU A 9 0.99 -5.48 0.50
N ILE A 10 0.07 -5.88 -0.37
CA ILE A 10 -1.20 -5.19 -0.62
C ILE A 10 -2.32 -6.12 -0.19
N CYS A 11 -3.09 -5.73 0.81
CA CYS A 11 -4.27 -6.46 1.28
C CYS A 11 -5.53 -5.77 0.77
N GLY A 12 -6.37 -6.50 0.05
CA GLY A 12 -7.56 -5.97 -0.59
C GLY A 12 -8.86 -6.68 -0.17
N ASN A 13 -9.95 -5.92 -0.09
CA ASN A 13 -11.30 -6.46 -0.04
C ASN A 13 -12.15 -5.81 -1.14
N GLN A 14 -12.58 -6.60 -2.12
CA GLN A 14 -13.30 -6.13 -3.32
C GLN A 14 -12.71 -4.82 -3.88
N PRO A 15 -11.39 -4.76 -4.14
CA PRO A 15 -10.76 -3.54 -4.60
C PRO A 15 -11.26 -3.17 -6.00
N ASP A 16 -11.36 -1.86 -6.26
CA ASP A 16 -11.41 -1.38 -7.63
C ASP A 16 -10.13 -1.81 -8.36
N ARG A 17 -10.30 -2.57 -9.45
CA ARG A 17 -9.18 -3.21 -10.15
C ARG A 17 -8.27 -2.21 -10.84
N ASP A 18 -8.83 -1.11 -11.34
CA ASP A 18 -8.04 -0.07 -11.99
C ASP A 18 -7.20 0.67 -10.95
N LEU A 19 -7.80 1.02 -9.80
CA LEU A 19 -7.04 1.65 -8.70
C LEU A 19 -5.94 0.73 -8.15
N LEU A 20 -6.23 -0.56 -7.96
CA LEU A 20 -5.23 -1.53 -7.53
C LEU A 20 -4.08 -1.63 -8.52
N ARG A 21 -4.38 -1.67 -9.83
CA ARG A 21 -3.35 -1.71 -10.88
C ARG A 21 -2.42 -0.50 -10.80
N GLU A 22 -2.97 0.68 -10.53
CA GLU A 22 -2.19 1.90 -10.39
C GLU A 22 -1.28 1.90 -9.17
N ILE A 23 -1.74 1.34 -8.04
CA ILE A 23 -0.91 1.13 -6.85
C ILE A 23 0.25 0.18 -7.18
N CYS A 24 -0.03 -0.95 -7.83
CA CYS A 24 1.00 -1.91 -8.24
C CYS A 24 2.05 -1.26 -9.16
N ALA A 25 1.60 -0.53 -10.18
CA ALA A 25 2.48 0.18 -11.10
C ALA A 25 3.38 1.20 -10.38
N GLY A 26 2.85 1.90 -9.37
CA GLY A 26 3.64 2.81 -8.54
C GLY A 26 4.80 2.12 -7.80
N ILE A 27 4.57 0.91 -7.29
CA ILE A 27 5.61 0.10 -6.62
C ILE A 27 6.65 -0.38 -7.64
N GLU A 28 6.20 -0.84 -8.82
CA GLU A 28 7.06 -1.33 -9.92
C GLU A 28 7.98 -0.22 -10.46
N GLU A 29 7.45 1.00 -10.66
CA GLU A 29 8.22 2.18 -11.10
C GLU A 29 9.39 2.50 -10.16
N GLU A 30 9.25 2.16 -8.87
CA GLU A 30 10.28 2.37 -7.86
C GLU A 30 11.22 1.16 -7.72
N GLY A 31 11.05 0.10 -8.53
CA GLY A 31 11.91 -1.08 -8.60
C GLY A 31 11.75 -2.05 -7.44
N VAL A 32 10.59 -2.06 -6.78
CA VAL A 32 10.30 -2.90 -5.60
C VAL A 32 9.28 -3.98 -5.97
N LEU A 33 9.39 -5.14 -5.33
CA LEU A 33 8.42 -6.23 -5.51
C LEU A 33 7.18 -6.01 -4.65
N TYR A 34 6.03 -6.48 -5.11
CA TYR A 34 4.81 -6.53 -4.31
C TYR A 34 4.13 -7.90 -4.40
N GLU A 35 3.27 -8.17 -3.44
CA GLU A 35 2.33 -9.29 -3.46
C GLU A 35 0.94 -8.75 -3.09
N VAL A 36 -0.10 -9.29 -3.75
CA VAL A 36 -1.49 -8.92 -3.49
C VAL A 36 -2.18 -10.10 -2.82
N LEU A 37 -2.85 -9.82 -1.70
CA LEU A 37 -3.65 -10.77 -0.94
C LEU A 37 -5.08 -10.24 -0.84
N GLU A 38 -6.07 -11.09 -1.09
CA GLU A 38 -7.46 -10.77 -0.81
C GLU A 38 -7.81 -11.26 0.60
N LEU A 39 -8.39 -10.37 1.42
CA LEU A 39 -8.83 -10.64 2.78
C LEU A 39 -10.30 -10.21 2.94
N GLU A 40 -11.00 -10.83 3.89
CA GLU A 40 -12.44 -10.55 4.11
C GLU A 40 -12.72 -9.35 5.02
N SER A 41 -11.69 -8.66 5.54
CA SER A 41 -11.89 -7.49 6.41
C SER A 41 -12.47 -6.30 5.64
N ALA A 42 -13.51 -5.69 6.22
CA ALA A 42 -14.12 -4.45 5.71
C ALA A 42 -13.52 -3.18 6.33
N ASP A 43 -12.51 -3.31 7.19
CA ASP A 43 -11.80 -2.20 7.82
C ASP A 43 -10.48 -1.92 7.06
N LEU A 44 -10.41 -0.74 6.45
CA LEU A 44 -9.24 -0.31 5.67
C LEU A 44 -7.98 -0.23 6.54
N ASP A 45 -8.11 0.20 7.79
CA ASP A 45 -6.99 0.35 8.72
C ASP A 45 -6.45 -1.01 9.14
N GLU A 46 -7.33 -1.99 9.29
CA GLU A 46 -6.95 -3.38 9.57
C GLU A 46 -6.18 -3.97 8.40
N LEU A 47 -6.69 -3.86 7.17
CA LEU A 47 -5.99 -4.36 5.97
C LEU A 47 -4.60 -3.74 5.81
N ALA A 48 -4.48 -2.41 5.97
CA ALA A 48 -3.20 -1.73 5.81
C ALA A 48 -2.23 -2.12 6.93
N TYR A 49 -2.71 -2.22 8.17
CA TYR A 49 -1.93 -2.65 9.33
C TYR A 49 -1.43 -4.09 9.23
N GLU A 50 -2.28 -5.03 8.82
CA GLU A 50 -1.89 -6.42 8.59
C GLU A 50 -0.88 -6.52 7.46
N ALA A 51 -1.11 -5.81 6.33
CA ALA A 51 -0.16 -5.76 5.23
C ALA A 51 1.24 -5.30 5.68
N ALA A 52 1.32 -4.22 6.47
CA ALA A 52 2.60 -3.69 6.94
C ALA A 52 3.24 -4.60 8.01
N SER A 53 2.42 -5.26 8.82
CA SER A 53 2.88 -6.20 9.85
C SER A 53 3.46 -7.46 9.24
N GLU A 54 2.85 -8.00 8.18
CA GLU A 54 3.29 -9.23 7.51
C GLU A 54 4.37 -8.99 6.44
N SER A 55 4.45 -7.78 5.87
CA SER A 55 5.47 -7.46 4.87
C SER A 55 6.86 -7.51 5.48
N ILE A 56 7.76 -8.30 4.89
CA ILE A 56 9.18 -8.35 5.29
C ILE A 56 9.83 -6.96 5.30
N LEU A 57 9.39 -6.08 4.42
CA LEU A 57 9.91 -4.72 4.25
C LEU A 57 9.30 -3.72 5.25
N GLY A 58 8.24 -4.11 5.97
CA GLY A 58 7.56 -3.27 6.96
C GLY A 58 6.70 -2.15 6.35
N ALA A 59 6.42 -2.20 5.06
CA ALA A 59 5.47 -1.32 4.38
C ALA A 59 4.31 -2.14 3.82
N GLY A 60 3.09 -1.65 3.99
CA GLY A 60 1.90 -2.34 3.51
C GLY A 60 0.83 -1.38 3.02
N ILE A 61 -0.07 -1.87 2.18
CA ILE A 61 -1.18 -1.11 1.63
C ILE A 61 -2.48 -1.89 1.86
N GLY A 62 -3.50 -1.21 2.38
CA GLY A 62 -4.88 -1.69 2.40
C GLY A 62 -5.67 -1.06 1.25
N ILE A 63 -6.58 -1.80 0.62
CA ILE A 63 -7.52 -1.26 -0.38
C ILE A 63 -8.91 -1.90 -0.25
N ILE A 64 -9.96 -1.07 -0.18
CA ILE A 64 -11.36 -1.49 -0.14
C ILE A 64 -12.16 -0.67 -1.14
N GLY A 65 -12.72 -1.31 -2.16
CA GLY A 65 -13.38 -0.62 -3.26
C GLY A 65 -12.53 0.52 -3.80
N SER A 66 -12.97 1.76 -3.60
CA SER A 66 -12.28 2.99 -4.02
C SER A 66 -11.55 3.75 -2.91
N ARG A 67 -11.18 3.08 -1.81
CA ARG A 67 -10.36 3.65 -0.74
C ARG A 67 -9.08 2.86 -0.60
N ALA A 68 -7.97 3.55 -0.37
CA ALA A 68 -6.69 2.89 -0.13
C ALA A 68 -5.89 3.64 0.95
N ALA A 69 -5.09 2.90 1.70
CA ALA A 69 -4.23 3.45 2.74
C ALA A 69 -2.87 2.76 2.74
N MET A 70 -1.82 3.53 2.99
CA MET A 70 -0.47 3.02 3.17
C MET A 70 -0.10 3.08 4.66
N GLN A 71 0.42 1.98 5.17
CA GLN A 71 0.82 1.82 6.56
C GLN A 71 2.27 1.38 6.67
N MET A 72 2.90 1.69 7.81
CA MET A 72 4.26 1.27 8.14
C MET A 72 4.26 0.48 9.44
N ARG A 73 5.08 -0.57 9.50
CA ARG A 73 5.31 -1.33 10.72
C ARG A 73 5.87 -0.42 11.81
N GLY A 74 5.29 -0.49 12.99
CA GLY A 74 5.64 0.35 14.14
C GLY A 74 4.75 1.58 14.32
N LEU A 75 3.89 1.90 13.36
CA LEU A 75 2.78 2.83 13.57
C LEU A 75 1.58 2.09 14.16
N HIS A 76 0.77 2.81 14.94
CA HIS A 76 -0.46 2.25 15.50
C HIS A 76 -1.52 2.05 14.41
N LYS A 77 -2.36 1.02 14.56
CA LYS A 77 -3.53 0.84 13.69
C LYS A 77 -4.38 2.12 13.67
N GLY A 78 -4.79 2.54 12.47
CA GLY A 78 -5.50 3.81 12.24
C GLY A 78 -4.59 5.04 12.07
N GLN A 79 -3.27 4.91 12.25
CA GLN A 79 -2.29 5.97 11.95
C GLN A 79 -1.57 5.70 10.63
N ASN A 80 -2.34 5.58 9.55
CA ASN A 80 -1.78 5.37 8.21
C ASN A 80 -0.92 6.57 7.79
N VAL A 81 0.16 6.31 7.05
CA VAL A 81 1.04 7.36 6.52
C VAL A 81 0.30 8.20 5.46
N PHE A 82 -0.47 7.51 4.62
CA PHE A 82 -1.31 8.13 3.61
C PHE A 82 -2.65 7.39 3.55
N GLU A 83 -3.73 8.14 3.34
CA GLU A 83 -5.05 7.58 3.06
C GLU A 83 -5.70 8.38 1.94
N VAL A 84 -6.33 7.68 1.01
CA VAL A 84 -7.05 8.28 -0.11
C VAL A 84 -8.45 7.67 -0.23
N ASN A 85 -9.43 8.53 -0.51
CA ASN A 85 -10.83 8.15 -0.70
C ASN A 85 -11.32 8.65 -2.05
N ARG A 86 -11.78 7.72 -2.91
CA ARG A 86 -12.05 7.95 -4.33
C ARG A 86 -10.88 8.66 -5.05
N PRO A 87 -9.65 8.10 -4.96
CA PRO A 87 -8.46 8.71 -5.55
C PRO A 87 -8.54 8.75 -7.08
N SER A 88 -7.80 9.69 -7.68
CA SER A 88 -7.41 9.58 -9.08
C SER A 88 -6.33 8.49 -9.27
N PHE A 89 -6.15 8.04 -10.52
CA PHE A 89 -5.09 7.09 -10.86
C PHE A 89 -3.69 7.59 -10.47
N ALA A 90 -3.42 8.89 -10.58
CA ALA A 90 -2.14 9.48 -10.19
C ALA A 90 -1.90 9.42 -8.67
N GLN A 91 -2.95 9.55 -7.87
CA GLN A 91 -2.86 9.42 -6.41
C GLN A 91 -2.58 7.96 -6.01
N CYS A 92 -3.25 6.99 -6.64
CA CYS A 92 -2.95 5.57 -6.45
C CYS A 92 -1.51 5.20 -6.85
N ARG A 93 -1.05 5.69 -8.00
CA ARG A 93 0.34 5.56 -8.45
C ARG A 93 1.32 6.10 -7.42
N SER A 94 1.04 7.29 -6.90
CA SER A 94 1.89 7.95 -5.92
C SER A 94 1.87 7.23 -4.57
N LEU A 95 0.72 6.68 -4.16
CA LEU A 95 0.58 5.86 -2.95
C LEU A 95 1.45 4.60 -3.04
N GLY A 96 1.38 3.87 -4.16
CA GLY A 96 2.24 2.71 -4.44
C GLY A 96 3.72 3.08 -4.48
N ALA A 97 4.08 4.15 -5.17
CA ALA A 97 5.46 4.63 -5.20
C ALA A 97 5.95 5.01 -3.79
N ASN A 98 5.11 5.62 -2.97
CA ASN A 98 5.51 6.05 -1.63
C ASN A 98 5.75 4.89 -0.66
N SER A 99 5.06 3.75 -0.81
CA SER A 99 5.36 2.56 -0.02
C SER A 99 6.77 2.04 -0.33
N ALA A 100 7.16 2.03 -1.61
CA ALA A 100 8.51 1.71 -2.05
C ALA A 100 9.56 2.78 -1.65
N ARG A 101 9.19 4.05 -1.61
CA ARG A 101 10.10 5.14 -1.21
C ARG A 101 10.34 5.18 0.29
N ALA A 102 9.36 4.78 1.11
CA ALA A 102 9.52 4.67 2.56
C ALA A 102 10.61 3.66 2.92
N ILE A 103 10.60 2.48 2.30
CA ILE A 103 11.61 1.44 2.55
C ILE A 103 13.00 1.86 2.06
N LYS A 104 13.05 2.61 0.94
CA LYS A 104 14.29 3.14 0.35
C LYS A 104 14.79 4.39 1.08
N ARG A 105 14.00 4.94 2.01
CA ARG A 105 14.29 6.16 2.78
C ARG A 105 14.58 7.38 1.89
N VAL A 106 13.77 7.55 0.84
CA VAL A 106 13.81 8.72 -0.05
C VAL A 106 12.53 9.53 0.07
N ALA A 107 12.60 10.83 -0.25
CA ALA A 107 11.48 11.77 -0.09
C ALA A 107 10.21 11.29 -0.81
N PHE A 108 9.03 11.46 -0.22
CA PHE A 108 7.76 11.04 -0.83
C PHE A 108 7.36 11.88 -2.06
N LYS A 109 6.68 11.24 -3.01
CA LYS A 109 5.89 11.90 -4.06
C LYS A 109 4.63 12.51 -3.44
N LYS A 110 4.06 13.53 -4.09
CA LYS A 110 2.80 14.15 -3.65
C LYS A 110 1.64 13.18 -3.87
N VAL A 111 0.84 12.95 -2.83
CA VAL A 111 -0.38 12.13 -2.89
C VAL A 111 -1.64 13.01 -2.91
N TYR A 112 -1.57 14.18 -2.28
CA TYR A 112 -2.68 15.12 -2.22
C TYR A 112 -2.38 16.27 -3.17
N ASP A 113 -3.39 16.65 -3.95
CA ASP A 113 -3.37 17.92 -4.66
C ASP A 113 -3.58 19.01 -3.61
N VAL A 114 -2.54 19.81 -3.38
CA VAL A 114 -2.55 20.97 -2.47
C VAL A 114 -2.68 22.24 -3.30
#